data_AF-A0A2S6CPQ5-F1
#
_entry.id   AF-A0A2S6CPQ5-F1
#
_cell.length_a   1.000
_cell.length_b   1.000
_cell.length_c   1.000
_cell.angle_alpha   90.00
_cell.angle_beta   90.00
_cell.angle_gamma   90.00
#
_symmetry.space_group_name_H-M   'P 1'
#
loop_
_entity.id
_entity.type
_entity.pdbx_description
1 polymer ?
#
loop_
_entity_poly.entity_id
_entity_poly.type
_entity_poly.pdbx_seq_one_letter_code
_entity_poly.pdbx_strand_id
1 'polypeptide(L)'
;MYRKQKQQDTLPEEFELPFGGKLAADNRWVILAKIIPWTEFEAEYAAIFTASIGAPADISYPTDLELLNQSRKHTETIIDILYNSVKVKNSNKPRTYRKIAVSR
;
A
#
# COMPACT_ATOMS: atom_id res chain seq x y z
N MET A 1 14.06 3.73 15.30
CA MET A 1 13.39 4.99 15.69
C MET A 1 12.85 5.69 14.45
N TYR A 2 11.57 6.03 14.44
CA TYR A 2 11.01 6.89 13.39
C TYR A 2 11.52 8.32 13.58
N ARG A 3 12.22 8.88 12.59
CA ARG A 3 12.73 10.25 12.64
C ARG A 3 11.86 11.13 11.76
N LYS A 4 10.98 11.91 12.40
CA LYS A 4 10.27 12.99 11.71
C LYS A 4 11.29 13.97 11.17
N GLN A 5 11.41 14.06 9.85
CA GLN A 5 12.08 15.18 9.21
C GLN A 5 11.11 16.37 9.24
N LYS A 6 11.62 17.60 9.33
CA LYS A 6 10.78 18.77 9.06
C LYS A 6 10.29 18.60 7.63
N GLN A 7 9.00 18.31 7.49
CA GLN A 7 8.35 18.07 6.22
C GLN A 7 8.69 19.25 5.31
N GLN A 8 9.37 18.98 4.20
CA GLN A 8 9.37 19.95 3.11
C GLN A 8 7.95 19.88 2.56
N ASP A 9 7.19 20.97 2.65
CA ASP A 9 5.87 21.13 2.01
C ASP A 9 6.01 21.22 0.48
N THR A 10 6.78 20.31 -0.11
CA THR A 10 6.89 20.21 -1.56
C THR A 10 5.60 19.62 -2.09
N LEU A 11 4.94 20.37 -2.97
CA LEU A 11 3.76 19.90 -3.66
C LEU A 11 4.10 18.60 -4.41
N PRO A 12 3.19 17.61 -4.46
CA PRO A 12 3.46 16.34 -5.14
C PRO A 12 3.86 16.51 -6.62
N GLU A 13 3.41 17.56 -7.30
CA GLU A 13 3.82 17.91 -8.67
C GLU A 13 5.26 18.41 -8.79
N GLU A 14 5.80 18.97 -7.72
CA GLU A 14 7.15 19.52 -7.66
C GLU A 14 8.19 18.48 -7.26
N PHE A 15 7.77 17.23 -7.05
CA PHE A 15 8.68 16.13 -6.82
C PHE A 15 9.63 15.96 -8.01
N GLU A 16 10.91 16.28 -7.78
CA GLU A 16 11.95 16.14 -8.79
C GLU A 16 12.32 14.67 -8.96
N LEU A 17 12.00 14.13 -10.12
CA LEU A 17 12.39 12.77 -10.46
C LEU A 17 13.91 12.73 -10.76
N PRO A 18 14.62 11.66 -10.37
CA PRO A 18 16.07 11.54 -10.53
C PRO A 18 16.54 11.55 -12.00
N PHE A 19 15.62 11.46 -12.95
CA PHE A 19 15.87 11.53 -14.40
C PHE A 19 15.44 12.88 -15.02
N GLY A 20 15.16 13.90 -14.20
CA GLY A 20 14.81 15.24 -14.67
C GLY A 20 13.40 15.29 -15.25
N GLY A 21 12.40 15.46 -14.39
CA GLY A 21 11.01 15.61 -14.78
C GLY A 21 10.10 15.88 -13.58
N LYS A 22 8.92 16.44 -13.86
CA LYS A 22 7.84 16.69 -12.88
C LYS A 22 6.67 15.74 -13.12
N LEU A 23 5.93 15.44 -12.07
CA LEU A 23 4.70 14.66 -12.19
C LEU A 23 3.57 15.53 -12.79
N ALA A 24 2.82 14.98 -13.72
CA ALA A 24 1.65 15.66 -14.27
C ALA A 24 0.56 15.81 -13.20
N ALA A 25 -0.12 16.95 -13.17
CA ALA A 25 -1.11 17.27 -12.13
C ALA A 25 -2.35 16.34 -12.15
N ASP A 26 -2.67 15.80 -13.32
CA ASP A 26 -3.74 14.81 -13.53
C ASP A 26 -3.30 13.37 -13.23
N ASN A 27 -2.03 13.17 -12.86
CA ASN A 27 -1.55 11.87 -12.45
C ASN A 27 -2.30 11.40 -11.20
N ARG A 28 -2.80 10.16 -11.24
CA ARG A 28 -3.55 9.57 -10.13
C ARG A 28 -2.80 9.64 -8.79
N TRP A 29 -1.47 9.53 -8.79
CA TRP A 29 -0.66 9.67 -7.59
C TRP A 29 -0.68 11.08 -7.02
N VAL A 30 -0.57 12.10 -7.88
CA VAL A 30 -0.63 13.51 -7.47
C VAL A 30 -2.00 13.84 -6.87
N ILE A 31 -3.07 13.39 -7.52
CA ILE A 31 -4.44 13.60 -7.03
C ILE A 31 -4.64 12.91 -5.67
N LEU A 32 -4.21 11.66 -5.52
CA LEU A 32 -4.33 10.93 -4.27
C LEU A 32 -3.49 11.56 -3.15
N ALA A 33 -2.27 11.99 -3.45
CA ALA A 33 -1.40 12.64 -2.49
C ALA A 33 -2.00 13.94 -1.93
N LYS A 34 -2.82 14.66 -2.70
CA LYS A 34 -3.54 15.84 -2.20
C LYS A 34 -4.71 15.52 -1.28
N ILE A 35 -5.31 14.33 -1.42
CA ILE A 35 -6.51 13.93 -0.68
C ILE A 35 -6.14 13.25 0.65
N ILE A 36 -4.99 12.58 0.70
CA ILE A 36 -4.58 11.81 1.88
C ILE A 36 -4.15 12.77 3.01
N PRO A 37 -4.73 12.68 4.22
CA PRO A 37 -4.31 13.47 5.38
C PRO A 37 -2.99 12.92 5.96
N TRP A 38 -1.88 13.21 5.29
CA TRP A 38 -0.55 12.67 5.62
C TRP A 38 -0.15 12.91 7.07
N THR A 39 -0.50 14.05 7.66
CA THR A 39 -0.16 14.41 9.05
C THR A 39 -0.74 13.44 10.07
N GLU A 40 -2.00 13.05 9.90
CA GLU A 40 -2.69 12.11 10.80
C GLU A 40 -2.12 10.70 10.62
N PHE A 41 -1.99 10.25 9.37
CA PHE A 41 -1.40 8.95 9.05
C PHE A 41 0.05 8.82 9.54
N GLU A 42 0.86 9.86 9.40
CA GLU A 42 2.25 9.86 9.86
C GLU A 42 2.33 9.73 11.39
N ALA A 43 1.42 10.37 12.12
CA ALA A 43 1.37 10.27 13.58
C ALA A 43 1.03 8.85 14.05
N GLU A 44 0.01 8.23 13.46
CA GLU A 44 -0.34 6.84 13.74
C GLU A 44 0.78 5.88 13.36
N TYR A 45 1.37 6.07 12.18
CA TYR A 45 2.46 5.23 11.69
C TYR A 45 3.70 5.33 12.59
N ALA A 46 4.08 6.55 13.02
CA ALA A 46 5.19 6.77 13.93
C ALA A 46 5.00 6.09 15.29
N ALA A 47 3.76 6.00 15.78
CA ALA A 47 3.44 5.37 17.06
C ALA A 47 3.71 3.85 17.08
N ILE A 48 3.77 3.21 15.91
CA ILE A 48 4.06 1.77 15.77
C ILE A 48 5.58 1.49 15.99
N PHE A 49 6.45 2.50 15.88
CA PHE A 49 7.90 2.30 16.01
C PHE A 49 8.32 2.28 17.48
N THR A 50 8.99 1.20 17.89
CA THR A 50 9.66 1.15 19.18
C THR A 50 11.01 1.87 19.13
N ALA A 51 11.44 2.43 20.27
CA ALA A 51 12.69 3.17 20.38
C ALA A 51 13.93 2.34 20.02
N SER A 52 13.96 1.05 20.35
CA SER A 52 15.16 0.21 20.17
C SER A 52 15.19 -0.58 18.86
N ILE A 53 14.04 -1.02 18.32
CA ILE A 53 14.01 -2.00 17.21
C ILE A 53 13.43 -1.40 15.91
N GLY A 54 12.69 -0.29 15.97
CA GLY A 54 11.95 0.26 14.83
C GLY A 54 10.54 -0.34 14.71
N ALA A 55 9.94 -0.30 13.52
CA ALA A 55 8.67 -0.97 13.27
C ALA A 55 8.93 -2.49 13.19
N PRO A 56 8.14 -3.32 13.87
CA PRO A 56 8.29 -4.76 13.78
C PRO A 56 8.07 -5.19 12.33
N ALA A 57 9.08 -5.84 11.75
CA ALA A 57 8.94 -6.45 10.45
C ALA A 57 8.11 -7.73 10.62
N ASP A 58 6.89 -7.74 10.08
CA ASP A 58 6.04 -8.93 10.06
C ASP A 58 6.49 -9.87 8.93
N ILE A 59 7.75 -10.30 9.01
CA ILE A 59 8.37 -11.25 8.09
C ILE A 59 8.80 -12.49 8.88
N SER A 60 8.05 -13.59 8.71
CA SER A 60 8.49 -14.90 9.15
C SER A 60 9.58 -15.43 8.21
N TYR A 61 10.72 -15.83 8.77
CA TYR A 61 11.77 -16.58 8.06
C TYR A 61 11.69 -18.09 8.44
N PRO A 62 11.96 -19.08 7.56
CA PRO A 62 12.66 -19.03 6.26
C PRO A 62 11.90 -19.73 5.10
N THR A 63 10.67 -19.34 4.75
CA THR A 63 10.17 -19.69 3.42
C THR A 63 9.26 -18.60 2.88
N ASP A 64 9.77 -17.86 1.90
CA ASP A 64 9.04 -16.84 1.15
C ASP A 64 7.70 -17.35 0.60
N LEU A 65 7.56 -18.66 0.37
CA LEU A 65 6.33 -19.29 -0.10
C LEU A 65 5.15 -19.10 0.86
N GLU A 66 5.35 -19.18 2.17
CA GLU A 66 4.26 -19.00 3.13
C GLU A 66 3.82 -17.54 3.18
N LEU A 67 4.78 -16.62 3.22
CA LEU A 67 4.53 -15.18 3.20
C LEU A 67 3.78 -14.79 1.92
N LEU A 68 4.26 -15.23 0.75
CA LEU A 68 3.60 -14.99 -0.53
C LEU A 68 2.18 -15.58 -0.57
N ASN A 69 1.97 -16.76 0.02
CA ASN A 69 0.64 -17.36 0.11
C ASN A 69 -0.28 -16.56 1.03
N GLN A 70 0.21 -16.03 2.17
CA GLN A 70 -0.56 -15.16 3.05
C GLN A 70 -0.90 -13.83 2.35
N SER A 71 0.06 -13.19 1.70
CA SER A 71 -0.18 -11.97 0.92
C SER A 71 -1.20 -12.21 -0.20
N ARG A 72 -1.12 -13.36 -0.90
CA ARG A 72 -2.11 -13.76 -1.90
C ARG A 72 -3.51 -13.90 -1.29
N LYS A 73 -3.64 -14.57 -0.14
CA LYS A 73 -4.94 -14.71 0.55
C LYS A 73 -5.50 -13.35 0.97
N HIS A 74 -4.67 -12.51 1.58
CA HIS A 74 -5.07 -11.18 2.05
C HIS A 74 -5.57 -10.29 0.90
N THR A 75 -4.83 -10.25 -0.21
CA THR A 75 -5.23 -9.49 -1.40
C THR A 75 -6.51 -10.05 -2.04
N GLU A 76 -6.71 -11.37 -2.05
CA GLU A 76 -7.95 -11.99 -2.51
C GLU A 76 -9.17 -11.61 -1.65
N THR A 77 -9.00 -11.52 -0.33
CA THR A 77 -10.05 -11.04 0.59
C THR A 77 -10.40 -9.58 0.33
N ILE A 78 -9.40 -8.71 0.16
CA ILE A 78 -9.65 -7.30 -0.18
C ILE A 78 -10.43 -7.20 -1.49
N ILE A 79 -10.01 -7.95 -2.52
CA ILE A 79 -10.70 -7.98 -3.82
C ILE A 79 -12.15 -8.46 -3.67
N ASP A 80 -12.43 -9.42 -2.78
CA ASP A 80 -13.80 -9.87 -2.51
C ASP A 80 -14.68 -8.80 -1.90
N ILE A 81 -14.16 -8.14 -0.86
CA ILE A 81 -14.87 -7.06 -0.16
C ILE A 81 -15.20 -5.95 -1.17
N LEU A 82 -14.20 -5.53 -1.95
CA LEU A 82 -14.37 -4.49 -2.96
C LEU A 82 -15.32 -4.93 -4.07
N TYR A 83 -15.20 -6.15 -4.59
CA TYR A 83 -16.11 -6.66 -5.63
C TYR A 83 -17.55 -6.73 -5.13
N ASN A 84 -17.77 -7.20 -3.90
CA ASN A 84 -19.10 -7.24 -3.30
C ASN A 84 -19.72 -5.84 -3.21
N SER A 85 -18.92 -4.80 -2.95
CA SER A 85 -19.40 -3.41 -2.95
C SER A 85 -19.76 -2.88 -4.36
N VAL A 86 -19.20 -3.45 -5.43
CA VAL A 86 -19.37 -2.98 -6.82
C VAL A 86 -20.21 -3.95 -7.68
N LYS A 87 -20.68 -5.07 -7.11
CA LYS A 87 -21.33 -6.20 -7.82
C LYS A 87 -22.53 -5.80 -8.71
N VAL A 88 -23.17 -4.67 -8.43
CA VAL A 88 -24.28 -4.13 -9.24
C VAL A 88 -23.81 -3.58 -10.61
N LYS A 89 -22.53 -3.15 -10.73
CA LYS A 89 -21.99 -2.51 -11.95
C LYS A 89 -21.10 -3.42 -12.82
N ASN A 90 -20.54 -4.50 -12.27
CA ASN A 90 -19.63 -5.39 -12.99
C ASN A 90 -20.13 -6.84 -12.96
N SER A 91 -20.35 -7.42 -14.15
CA SER A 91 -20.93 -8.76 -14.32
C SER A 91 -19.97 -9.90 -13.98
N ASN A 92 -18.65 -9.68 -14.04
CA ASN A 92 -17.65 -10.71 -13.83
C ASN A 92 -16.57 -10.28 -12.83
N LYS A 93 -16.28 -11.18 -11.89
CA LYS A 93 -15.18 -11.00 -10.94
C LYS A 93 -13.83 -11.13 -11.65
N PRO A 94 -12.87 -10.20 -11.43
CA PRO A 94 -11.60 -10.19 -12.16
C PRO A 94 -10.70 -11.42 -11.99
N ARG A 95 -10.87 -12.25 -10.94
CA ARG A 95 -10.03 -13.44 -10.70
C ARG A 95 -10.84 -14.60 -10.12
N THR A 96 -10.95 -15.69 -10.89
CA THR A 96 -11.75 -16.90 -10.55
C THR A 96 -10.90 -18.16 -10.27
N TYR A 97 -9.64 -18.21 -10.74
CA TYR A 97 -8.76 -19.40 -10.66
C TYR A 97 -7.95 -19.54 -9.33
N ARG A 98 -8.55 -19.20 -8.18
CA ARG A 98 -7.86 -19.19 -6.87
C ARG A 98 -7.30 -20.55 -6.43
N LYS A 99 -7.93 -21.65 -6.87
CA LYS A 99 -7.61 -23.02 -6.42
C LYS A 99 -6.32 -23.60 -7.03
N ILE A 100 -5.80 -23.03 -8.11
CA ILE A 100 -4.60 -23.53 -8.82
C ILE A 100 -3.30 -23.07 -8.14
N ALA A 101 -3.35 -21.94 -7.43
CA ALA A 101 -2.17 -21.33 -6.82
C ALA A 101 -1.76 -21.96 -5.48
N VAL A 102 -2.55 -22.88 -4.93
CA VAL A 102 -2.20 -23.60 -3.71
C VAL A 102 -1.53 -24.91 -4.14
N SER A 103 -0.19 -24.90 -4.20
CA SER A 103 0.58 -26.16 -4.27
C SER A 103 0.25 -27.02 -3.06
N ARG A 104 0.10 -28.34 -3.27
CA ARG A 104 0.13 -29.34 -2.20
C ARG A 104 1.51 -29.35 -1.53
#